data_AF-A0A928EUD6-F1
#
_entry.id   AF-A0A928EUD6-F1
#
_cell.length_a   1.000
_cell.length_b   1.000
_cell.length_c   1.000
_cell.angle_alpha   90.00
_cell.angle_beta   90.00
_cell.angle_gamma   90.00
#
_symmetry.space_group_name_H-M   'P 1'
#
loop_
_entity.id
_entity.type
_entity.pdbx_description
1 polymer ?
#
loop_
_entity_poly.entity_id
_entity_poly.type
_entity_poly.pdbx_seq_one_letter_code
_entity_poly.pdbx_strand_id
1 'polypeptide(L)'
;MKQVKPVRALCESAILLALAIVLSYVKFFQLPFDGAITLASMLPICLISIRFGIKWGLGAAFCYSWSQILQGGVFSWGLTPGMLIASLLMDYIIAFTVLGLAGMFRKQGFWGKIGGITLACFLRFVVHFLAGIILWANFEEFIAFGTSWVGRPVLYSICYNGVYMLPDTVICVAIAVLLFKIPQVSKMMAPVSVKKLNSMSDAFYPSVADKE
;
A
#
# COMPACT_ATOMS: atom_id res chain seq x y z
N MET A 1 -16.21 18.55 -6.27
CA MET A 1 -14.88 17.98 -6.65
C MET A 1 -14.72 18.15 -8.15
N LYS A 2 -13.52 18.47 -8.64
CA LYS A 2 -13.26 18.51 -10.09
C LYS A 2 -13.36 17.09 -10.68
N GLN A 3 -13.81 16.98 -11.93
CA GLN A 3 -13.87 15.72 -12.67
C GLN A 3 -12.59 15.52 -13.49
N VAL A 4 -12.06 14.29 -13.55
CA VAL A 4 -10.92 13.92 -14.40
C VAL A 4 -11.29 12.78 -15.36
N LYS A 5 -10.66 12.77 -16.53
CA LYS A 5 -10.81 11.67 -17.50
C LYS A 5 -10.18 10.38 -16.94
N PRO A 6 -10.74 9.19 -17.22
CA PRO A 6 -10.19 7.90 -16.78
C PRO A 6 -8.74 7.69 -17.21
N VAL A 7 -8.39 8.04 -18.45
CA VAL A 7 -7.02 7.92 -18.98
C VAL A 7 -6.01 8.69 -18.14
N ARG A 8 -6.36 9.92 -17.73
CA ARG A 8 -5.50 10.73 -16.86
C ARG A 8 -5.33 10.10 -15.48
N ALA A 9 -6.40 9.57 -14.90
CA ALA A 9 -6.33 8.89 -13.61
C ALA A 9 -5.45 7.64 -13.69
N LEU A 10 -5.55 6.87 -14.78
CA LEU A 10 -4.73 5.70 -15.03
C LEU A 10 -3.24 6.07 -15.17
N CYS A 11 -2.90 7.05 -16.01
CA CYS A 11 -1.51 7.47 -16.20
C CYS A 11 -0.89 8.04 -14.91
N GLU A 12 -1.59 8.91 -14.20
CA GLU A 12 -1.09 9.47 -12.92
C GLU A 12 -0.93 8.36 -11.85
N SER A 13 -1.83 7.36 -11.83
CA SER A 13 -1.70 6.21 -10.92
C SER A 13 -0.53 5.31 -11.29
N ALA A 14 -0.28 5.06 -12.58
CA ALA A 14 0.84 4.26 -13.06
C ALA A 14 2.19 4.90 -12.71
N ILE A 15 2.31 6.23 -12.84
CA ILE A 15 3.51 6.98 -12.45
C ILE A 15 3.77 6.87 -10.95
N LEU A 16 2.72 7.06 -10.13
CA LEU A 16 2.84 6.93 -8.67
C LEU A 16 3.13 5.49 -8.24
N LEU A 17 2.56 4.50 -8.92
CA LEU A 17 2.85 3.09 -8.70
C LEU A 17 4.31 2.76 -9.02
N ALA A 18 4.82 3.23 -10.16
CA ALA A 18 6.23 3.07 -10.54
C ALA A 18 7.16 3.74 -9.51
N LEU A 19 6.79 4.94 -9.01
CA LEU A 19 7.52 5.60 -7.94
C LEU A 19 7.52 4.77 -6.64
N ALA A 20 6.40 4.16 -6.26
CA ALA A 20 6.34 3.27 -5.10
C ALA A 20 7.31 2.09 -5.25
N ILE A 21 7.37 1.48 -6.44
CA ILE A 21 8.28 0.36 -6.75
C ILE A 21 9.74 0.81 -6.66
N VAL A 22 10.09 1.98 -7.21
CA VAL A 22 11.47 2.49 -7.11
C VAL A 22 11.84 2.76 -5.65
N LEU A 23 10.93 3.37 -4.88
CA LEU A 23 11.15 3.63 -3.46
C LEU A 23 11.22 2.36 -2.61
N SER A 24 10.62 1.23 -3.03
CA SER A 24 10.73 -0.04 -2.31
C SER A 24 12.11 -0.68 -2.40
N TYR A 25 12.94 -0.29 -3.38
CA TYR A 25 14.35 -0.68 -3.41
C TYR A 25 15.23 0.15 -2.48
N VAL A 26 14.81 1.36 -2.12
CA VAL A 26 15.56 2.23 -1.20
C VAL A 26 15.21 1.85 0.24
N LYS A 27 15.95 0.86 0.75
CA LYS A 27 15.75 0.26 2.08
C LYS A 27 16.85 0.73 3.03
N PHE A 28 16.45 1.26 4.18
CA PHE A 28 17.37 1.60 5.26
C PHE A 28 17.78 0.38 6.07
N PHE A 29 16.86 -0.57 6.23
CA PHE A 29 17.07 -1.79 6.98
C PHE A 29 16.17 -2.89 6.42
N GLN A 30 16.68 -4.12 6.39
CA GLN A 30 15.98 -5.30 5.88
C GLN A 30 16.16 -6.43 6.90
N LEU A 31 15.03 -6.90 7.43
CA LEU A 31 14.91 -8.13 8.21
C LEU A 31 14.79 -9.33 7.27
N PRO A 32 14.87 -10.56 7.84
CA PRO A 32 14.40 -11.78 7.18
C PRO A 32 12.96 -11.63 6.64
N PHE A 33 12.47 -12.62 5.90
CA PHE A 33 11.07 -12.72 5.46
C PHE A 33 10.43 -11.40 4.93
N ASP A 34 11.22 -10.61 4.20
CA ASP A 34 10.83 -9.34 3.58
C ASP A 34 10.29 -8.22 4.50
N GLY A 35 10.59 -8.25 5.81
CA GLY A 35 10.37 -7.10 6.69
C GLY A 35 11.36 -5.97 6.40
N ALA A 36 10.92 -4.78 6.01
CA ALA A 36 11.85 -3.71 5.60
C ALA A 36 11.40 -2.31 6.04
N ILE A 37 12.38 -1.45 6.29
CA ILE A 37 12.18 -0.01 6.52
C ILE A 37 12.62 0.72 5.24
N THR A 38 11.70 1.43 4.59
CA THR A 38 11.90 2.05 3.27
C THR A 38 11.86 3.58 3.33
N LEU A 39 12.28 4.25 2.25
CA LEU A 39 12.13 5.70 2.06
C LEU A 39 10.68 6.10 1.70
N ALA A 40 9.69 5.56 2.41
CA ALA A 40 8.25 5.76 2.19
C ALA A 40 7.66 5.19 0.90
N SER A 41 7.96 3.93 0.58
CA SER A 41 7.37 3.25 -0.59
C SER A 41 5.84 3.11 -0.54
N MET A 42 5.25 3.14 0.66
CA MET A 42 3.79 3.11 0.86
C MET A 42 3.10 4.41 0.44
N LEU A 43 3.82 5.53 0.48
CA LEU A 43 3.21 6.85 0.34
C LEU A 43 2.62 7.10 -1.05
N PRO A 44 3.31 6.82 -2.19
CA PRO A 44 2.72 7.04 -3.50
C PRO A 44 1.41 6.27 -3.72
N ILE A 45 1.29 5.04 -3.20
CA ILE A 45 0.03 4.26 -3.25
C ILE A 45 -1.08 4.95 -2.44
N CYS A 46 -0.74 5.45 -1.25
CA CYS A 46 -1.68 6.22 -0.44
C CYS A 46 -2.14 7.49 -1.16
N LEU A 47 -1.24 8.18 -1.87
CA LEU A 47 -1.56 9.36 -2.66
C LEU A 47 -2.56 9.04 -3.79
N ILE A 48 -2.41 7.90 -4.48
CA ILE A 48 -3.39 7.45 -5.49
C ILE A 48 -4.79 7.37 -4.86
N SER A 49 -4.91 6.72 -3.70
CA SER A 49 -6.19 6.60 -2.99
C SER A 49 -6.75 7.96 -2.56
N ILE A 50 -5.90 8.84 -2.02
CA ILE A 50 -6.30 10.20 -1.61
C ILE A 50 -6.79 11.02 -2.80
N ARG A 51 -6.16 10.90 -3.97
CA ARG A 51 -6.47 11.71 -5.16
C ARG A 51 -7.66 11.18 -5.95
N PHE A 52 -7.75 9.87 -6.18
CA PHE A 52 -8.80 9.24 -7.02
C PHE A 52 -9.88 8.44 -6.27
N GLY A 53 -9.63 8.13 -5.00
CA GLY A 53 -10.58 7.53 -4.08
C GLY A 53 -10.25 6.06 -3.82
N ILE A 54 -10.97 5.45 -2.87
CA ILE A 54 -10.70 4.10 -2.39
C ILE A 54 -10.71 3.07 -3.54
N LYS A 55 -11.66 3.16 -4.49
CA LYS A 55 -11.75 2.18 -5.60
C LYS A 55 -10.48 2.14 -6.44
N TRP A 56 -9.96 3.30 -6.83
CA TRP A 56 -8.70 3.42 -7.58
C TRP A 56 -7.49 3.10 -6.71
N GLY A 57 -7.52 3.50 -5.44
CA GLY A 57 -6.48 3.19 -4.46
C GLY A 57 -6.30 1.69 -4.26
N LEU A 58 -7.39 0.94 -4.05
CA LEU A 58 -7.38 -0.51 -3.89
C LEU A 58 -6.85 -1.20 -5.16
N GLY A 59 -7.28 -0.77 -6.35
CA GLY A 59 -6.77 -1.32 -7.61
C GLY A 59 -5.27 -1.10 -7.79
N ALA A 60 -4.78 0.12 -7.54
CA ALA A 60 -3.35 0.40 -7.63
C ALA A 60 -2.53 -0.32 -6.55
N ALA A 61 -3.05 -0.41 -5.32
CA ALA A 61 -2.42 -1.14 -4.22
C ALA A 61 -2.36 -2.65 -4.48
N PHE A 62 -3.38 -3.21 -5.13
CA PHE A 62 -3.37 -4.59 -5.61
C PHE A 62 -2.30 -4.80 -6.68
N CYS A 63 -2.18 -3.92 -7.68
CA CYS A 63 -1.08 -4.00 -8.64
C CYS A 63 0.30 -3.89 -7.96
N TYR A 64 0.43 -3.02 -6.97
CA TYR A 64 1.65 -2.90 -6.17
C TYR A 64 1.98 -4.19 -5.44
N SER A 65 0.99 -4.90 -4.90
CA SER A 65 1.21 -6.18 -4.20
C SER A 65 1.89 -7.23 -5.08
N TRP A 66 1.56 -7.29 -6.38
CA TRP A 66 2.25 -8.16 -7.34
C TRP A 66 3.70 -7.76 -7.54
N SER A 67 3.97 -6.46 -7.67
CA SER A 67 5.35 -5.96 -7.74
C SER A 67 6.15 -6.33 -6.49
N GLN A 68 5.51 -6.36 -5.32
CA GLN A 68 6.16 -6.76 -4.07
C GLN A 68 6.42 -8.27 -4.00
N ILE A 69 5.52 -9.11 -4.54
CA ILE A 69 5.76 -10.55 -4.67
C ILE A 69 6.97 -10.82 -5.58
N LEU A 70 7.07 -10.10 -6.71
CA LEU A 70 8.18 -10.26 -7.65
C LEU A 70 9.53 -9.80 -7.10
N GLN A 71 9.52 -8.77 -6.23
CA GLN A 71 10.71 -8.27 -5.55
C GLN A 71 11.07 -9.08 -4.30
N GLY A 72 10.10 -9.78 -3.72
CA GLY A 72 10.25 -10.53 -2.48
C GLY A 72 10.91 -11.89 -2.68
N GLY A 73 11.42 -12.43 -1.59
CA GLY A 73 12.05 -13.75 -1.50
C GLY A 73 11.08 -14.88 -1.18
N VAL A 74 9.76 -14.67 -1.18
CA VAL A 74 8.77 -15.67 -0.70
C VAL A 74 8.93 -17.07 -1.31
N PHE A 75 9.35 -17.15 -2.57
CA PHE A 75 9.55 -18.43 -3.28
C PHE A 75 10.84 -19.15 -2.88
N SER A 76 11.82 -18.47 -2.27
CA SER A 76 13.08 -19.06 -1.80
C SER A 76 13.05 -19.49 -0.33
N TRP A 77 11.96 -19.22 0.40
CA TRP A 77 11.85 -19.52 1.83
C TRP A 77 11.58 -21.00 2.15
N GLY A 78 11.50 -21.91 1.17
CA GLY A 78 11.30 -23.33 1.44
C GLY A 78 9.93 -23.68 2.05
N LEU A 79 8.91 -22.84 1.83
CA LEU A 79 7.57 -23.03 2.38
C LEU A 79 6.87 -24.26 1.78
N THR A 80 6.05 -24.93 2.60
CA THR A 80 5.08 -25.90 2.05
C THR A 80 4.09 -25.18 1.13
N PRO A 81 3.47 -25.86 0.14
CA PRO A 81 2.53 -25.22 -0.79
C PRO A 81 1.39 -24.46 -0.09
N GLY A 82 0.86 -25.01 1.00
CA GLY A 82 -0.20 -24.36 1.78
C GLY A 82 0.28 -23.07 2.45
N MET A 83 1.46 -23.09 3.08
CA MET A 83 2.05 -21.90 3.70
C MET A 83 2.45 -20.85 2.67
N LEU A 84 2.95 -21.26 1.49
CA LEU A 84 3.26 -20.35 0.39
C LEU A 84 2.03 -19.59 -0.07
N ILE A 85 0.92 -20.30 -0.35
CA ILE A 85 -0.33 -19.66 -0.78
C ILE A 85 -0.85 -18.71 0.31
N ALA A 86 -0.83 -19.16 1.57
CA ALA A 86 -1.29 -18.34 2.69
C ALA A 86 -0.43 -17.08 2.88
N SER A 87 0.90 -17.19 2.76
CA SER A 87 1.81 -16.04 2.86
C SER A 87 1.64 -15.08 1.67
N LEU A 88 1.54 -15.59 0.43
CA LEU A 88 1.24 -14.77 -0.75
C LEU A 88 -0.04 -13.96 -0.53
N LEU A 89 -1.09 -14.55 0.06
CA LEU A 89 -2.32 -13.84 0.34
C LEU A 89 -2.17 -12.86 1.50
N MET A 90 -1.66 -13.29 2.65
CA MET A 90 -1.63 -12.47 3.86
C MET A 90 -0.52 -11.42 3.84
N ASP A 91 0.73 -11.83 3.61
CA ASP A 91 1.90 -10.96 3.69
C ASP A 91 2.06 -10.05 2.47
N TYR A 92 1.47 -10.44 1.33
CA TYR A 92 1.56 -9.66 0.11
C TYR A 92 0.21 -9.08 -0.32
N ILE A 93 -0.68 -9.89 -0.89
CA ILE A 93 -1.89 -9.38 -1.54
C ILE A 93 -2.73 -8.52 -0.58
N ILE A 94 -3.13 -9.08 0.57
CA ILE A 94 -4.00 -8.38 1.53
C ILE A 94 -3.24 -7.23 2.20
N ALA A 95 -2.04 -7.49 2.71
CA ALA A 95 -1.23 -6.50 3.43
C ALA A 95 -0.92 -5.25 2.58
N PHE A 96 -0.58 -5.41 1.30
CA PHE A 96 -0.34 -4.25 0.44
C PHE A 96 -1.64 -3.63 -0.09
N THR A 97 -2.68 -4.43 -0.38
CA THR A 97 -3.94 -3.89 -0.93
C THR A 97 -4.65 -2.97 0.06
N VAL A 98 -4.57 -3.21 1.37
CA VAL A 98 -5.17 -2.32 2.39
C VAL A 98 -4.59 -0.91 2.39
N LEU A 99 -3.40 -0.67 1.80
CA LEU A 99 -2.87 0.68 1.56
C LEU A 99 -3.83 1.53 0.71
N GLY A 100 -4.61 0.89 -0.16
CA GLY A 100 -5.65 1.52 -0.96
C GLY A 100 -6.77 2.15 -0.15
N LEU A 101 -6.87 1.91 1.16
CA LEU A 101 -7.85 2.54 2.06
C LEU A 101 -7.41 3.92 2.57
N ALA A 102 -6.18 4.37 2.27
CA ALA A 102 -5.65 5.64 2.76
C ALA A 102 -6.50 6.88 2.38
N GLY A 103 -7.24 6.78 1.28
CA GLY A 103 -8.15 7.83 0.81
C GLY A 103 -9.49 7.87 1.52
N MET A 104 -9.74 7.08 2.57
CA MET A 104 -11.03 7.05 3.27
C MET A 104 -11.44 8.40 3.84
N PHE A 105 -10.47 9.14 4.37
CA PHE A 105 -10.68 10.47 4.96
C PHE A 105 -10.14 11.62 4.08
N ARG A 106 -10.07 11.40 2.77
CA ARG A 106 -9.51 12.38 1.82
C ARG A 106 -10.26 13.71 1.73
N LYS A 107 -11.53 13.76 2.16
CA LYS A 107 -12.39 14.97 2.08
C LYS A 107 -12.37 15.80 3.37
N GLN A 108 -11.70 15.30 4.41
CA GLN A 108 -11.70 15.86 5.77
C GLN A 108 -10.46 16.75 6.01
N GLY A 109 -10.04 17.48 4.96
CA GLY A 109 -8.90 18.40 5.03
C GLY A 109 -7.54 17.72 5.22
N PHE A 110 -6.58 18.48 5.73
CA PHE A 110 -5.20 18.03 5.94
C PHE A 110 -5.12 16.84 6.91
N TRP A 111 -5.71 16.97 8.10
CA TRP A 111 -5.68 15.93 9.13
C TRP A 111 -6.45 14.67 8.73
N GLY A 112 -7.52 14.80 7.95
CA GLY A 112 -8.19 13.66 7.32
C GLY A 112 -7.24 12.84 6.45
N LYS A 113 -6.49 13.48 5.56
CA LYS A 113 -5.53 12.78 4.69
C LYS A 113 -4.44 12.06 5.50
N ILE A 114 -3.88 12.72 6.52
CA ILE A 114 -2.87 12.12 7.40
C ILE A 114 -3.45 10.94 8.20
N GLY A 115 -4.65 11.08 8.76
CA GLY A 115 -5.34 10.01 9.47
C GLY A 115 -5.65 8.82 8.57
N GLY A 116 -5.99 9.07 7.30
CA GLY A 116 -6.20 8.02 6.30
C GLY A 116 -4.93 7.22 6.00
N ILE A 117 -3.79 7.90 5.77
CA ILE A 117 -2.48 7.24 5.58
C ILE A 117 -2.12 6.39 6.80
N THR A 118 -2.24 6.99 7.99
CA THR A 118 -1.92 6.32 9.26
C THR A 118 -2.77 5.06 9.45
N LEU A 119 -4.08 5.15 9.18
CA LEU A 119 -4.98 4.00 9.24
C LEU A 119 -4.57 2.91 8.26
N ALA A 120 -4.22 3.26 7.03
CA ALA A 120 -3.84 2.28 6.01
C ALA A 120 -2.54 1.53 6.38
N CYS A 121 -1.55 2.25 6.91
CA CYS A 121 -0.33 1.66 7.47
C CYS A 121 -0.62 0.77 8.68
N PHE A 122 -1.52 1.20 9.58
CA PHE A 122 -1.94 0.41 10.73
C PHE A 122 -2.67 -0.88 10.31
N LEU A 123 -3.60 -0.80 9.36
CA LEU A 123 -4.29 -1.97 8.82
C LEU A 123 -3.32 -2.95 8.19
N ARG A 124 -2.31 -2.46 7.46
CA ARG A 124 -1.23 -3.31 6.95
C ARG A 124 -0.47 -4.01 8.07
N PHE A 125 -0.15 -3.29 9.15
CA PHE A 125 0.47 -3.90 10.34
C PHE A 125 -0.42 -4.97 10.95
N VAL A 126 -1.74 -4.74 11.09
CA VAL A 126 -2.68 -5.74 11.61
C VAL A 126 -2.69 -7.00 10.76
N VAL A 127 -2.65 -6.89 9.43
CA VAL A 127 -2.59 -8.06 8.54
C VAL A 127 -1.30 -8.85 8.76
N HIS A 128 -0.13 -8.19 8.77
CA HIS A 128 1.15 -8.83 9.05
C HIS A 128 1.21 -9.42 10.47
N PHE A 129 0.61 -8.75 11.45
CA PHE A 129 0.53 -9.23 12.82
C PHE A 129 -0.29 -10.53 12.91
N LEU A 130 -1.42 -10.60 12.21
CA LEU A 130 -2.20 -11.83 12.13
C LEU A 130 -1.46 -12.93 11.35
N ALA A 131 -0.79 -12.59 10.25
CA ALA A 131 0.06 -13.53 9.51
C ALA A 131 1.16 -14.10 10.41
N GLY A 132 1.79 -13.24 11.22
CA GLY A 132 2.81 -13.63 12.21
C GLY A 132 2.32 -14.66 13.22
N ILE A 133 1.07 -14.54 13.67
CA ILE A 133 0.46 -15.48 14.62
C ILE A 133 0.05 -16.78 13.93
N ILE A 134 -0.53 -16.69 12.72
CA ILE A 134 -1.19 -17.83 12.06
C ILE A 134 -0.19 -18.67 11.25
N LEU A 135 0.71 -18.02 10.51
CA LEU A 135 1.60 -18.67 9.53
C LEU A 135 3.00 -18.84 10.09
N TRP A 136 3.53 -17.79 10.71
CA TRP A 136 4.95 -17.72 11.06
C TRP A 136 5.28 -18.26 12.45
N ALA A 137 4.27 -18.49 13.30
CA ALA A 137 4.49 -19.04 14.63
C ALA A 137 5.24 -20.39 14.61
N ASN A 138 5.02 -21.24 13.60
CA ASN A 138 5.62 -22.58 13.56
C ASN A 138 6.71 -22.73 12.49
N PHE A 139 7.15 -21.64 11.88
CA PHE A 139 8.21 -21.68 10.87
C PHE A 139 9.57 -21.82 11.56
N GLU A 140 10.29 -22.92 11.29
CA GLU A 140 11.59 -23.34 11.84
C GLU A 140 11.92 -22.78 13.23
N GLU A 141 11.34 -23.40 14.27
CA GLU A 141 11.49 -23.07 15.71
C GLU A 141 11.76 -21.59 16.01
N PHE A 142 10.74 -20.73 16.01
CA PHE A 142 10.62 -19.47 16.77
C PHE A 142 11.92 -18.66 17.09
N ILE A 143 12.98 -18.66 16.28
CA ILE A 143 14.24 -17.98 16.62
C ILE A 143 14.24 -16.65 15.90
N ALA A 144 14.02 -15.58 16.67
CA ALA A 144 14.15 -14.22 16.21
C ALA A 144 15.04 -13.46 17.20
N PHE A 145 15.94 -12.62 16.68
CA PHE A 145 16.93 -11.88 17.49
C PHE A 145 17.82 -12.79 18.36
N GLY A 146 18.09 -14.02 17.92
CA GLY A 146 18.94 -14.97 18.64
C GLY A 146 18.27 -15.64 19.86
N THR A 147 16.96 -15.46 20.05
CA THR A 147 16.19 -16.09 21.14
C THR A 147 15.02 -16.88 20.60
N SER A 148 14.72 -18.02 21.24
CA SER A 148 13.52 -18.80 20.98
C SER A 148 12.28 -18.13 21.59
N TRP A 149 11.23 -17.97 20.78
CA TRP A 149 9.93 -17.42 21.14
C TRP A 149 8.85 -18.50 21.21
N VAL A 150 9.24 -19.78 21.35
CA VAL A 150 8.32 -20.94 21.42
C VAL A 150 7.21 -20.68 22.45
N GLY A 151 5.97 -20.96 22.05
CA GLY A 151 4.79 -20.77 22.89
C GLY A 151 4.34 -19.31 23.06
N ARG A 152 4.97 -18.35 22.36
CA ARG A 152 4.65 -16.92 22.45
C ARG A 152 4.39 -16.27 21.07
N PRO A 153 3.44 -16.79 20.26
CA PRO A 153 3.22 -16.34 18.89
C PRO A 153 2.81 -14.86 18.78
N VAL A 154 2.02 -14.38 19.74
CA VAL A 154 1.62 -12.95 19.81
C VAL A 154 2.84 -12.06 20.02
N LEU A 155 3.74 -12.46 20.92
CA LEU A 155 4.91 -11.68 21.30
C LEU A 155 5.94 -11.64 20.15
N TYR A 156 6.15 -12.78 19.48
CA TYR A 156 6.92 -12.82 18.24
C TYR A 156 6.35 -11.86 17.20
N SER A 157 5.06 -12.00 16.89
CA SER A 157 4.43 -11.26 15.80
C SER A 157 4.43 -9.76 16.04
N ILE A 158 4.16 -9.30 17.27
CA ILE A 158 4.18 -7.87 17.59
C ILE A 158 5.60 -7.30 17.52
N CYS A 159 6.62 -8.03 18.02
CA CYS A 159 8.00 -7.57 18.00
C CYS A 159 8.57 -7.55 16.58
N TYR A 160 8.41 -8.66 15.84
CA TYR A 160 8.91 -8.80 14.48
C TYR A 160 8.26 -7.78 13.54
N ASN A 161 6.93 -7.73 13.49
CA ASN A 161 6.24 -6.80 12.59
C ASN A 161 6.37 -5.35 13.07
N GLY A 162 6.38 -5.14 14.38
CA GLY A 162 6.45 -3.80 14.97
C GLY A 162 7.78 -3.11 14.69
N VAL A 163 8.91 -3.84 14.74
CA VAL A 163 10.24 -3.22 14.62
C VAL A 163 10.48 -2.61 13.25
N TYR A 164 9.89 -3.13 12.17
CA TYR A 164 10.00 -2.52 10.84
C TYR A 164 8.78 -1.68 10.46
N MET A 165 7.55 -2.11 10.78
CA MET A 165 6.34 -1.37 10.38
C MET A 165 6.20 -0.04 11.09
N LEU A 166 6.57 0.04 12.38
CA LEU A 166 6.46 1.30 13.13
C LEU A 166 7.37 2.40 12.54
N PRO A 167 8.69 2.20 12.38
CA PRO A 167 9.53 3.22 11.76
C PRO A 167 9.17 3.49 10.30
N ASP A 168 8.81 2.46 9.51
CA ASP A 168 8.37 2.65 8.11
C ASP A 168 7.08 3.51 8.04
N THR A 169 6.15 3.30 8.97
CA THR A 169 4.94 4.14 9.12
C THR A 169 5.29 5.55 9.53
N VAL A 170 6.19 5.74 10.50
CA VAL A 170 6.63 7.07 10.96
C VAL A 170 7.27 7.85 9.81
N ILE A 171 8.16 7.22 9.04
CA ILE A 171 8.79 7.83 7.87
C ILE A 171 7.73 8.21 6.83
N CYS A 172 6.81 7.29 6.50
CA CYS A 172 5.73 7.54 5.55
C CYS A 172 4.85 8.74 5.97
N VAL A 173 4.41 8.78 7.22
CA VAL A 173 3.56 9.86 7.74
C VAL A 173 4.32 11.18 7.83
N ALA A 174 5.59 11.16 8.27
CA ALA A 174 6.41 12.37 8.34
C ALA A 174 6.62 12.99 6.95
N ILE A 175 6.97 12.18 5.95
CA ILE A 175 7.10 12.64 4.56
C ILE A 175 5.76 13.15 4.03
N ALA A 176 4.64 12.47 4.33
CA ALA A 176 3.32 12.94 3.92
C ALA A 176 2.98 14.32 4.50
N VAL A 177 3.29 14.55 5.79
CA VAL A 177 3.11 15.85 6.45
C VAL A 177 3.93 16.93 5.76
N LEU A 178 5.21 16.66 5.47
CA LEU A 178 6.10 17.60 4.78
C LEU A 178 5.59 17.90 3.37
N LEU A 179 5.20 16.87 2.61
CA LEU A 179 4.67 17.03 1.25
C LEU A 179 3.37 17.85 1.22
N PHE A 180 2.43 17.59 2.13
CA PHE A 180 1.15 18.31 2.14
C PHE A 180 1.26 19.76 2.63
N LYS A 181 2.36 20.14 3.30
CA LYS A 181 2.65 21.54 3.61
C LYS A 181 3.07 22.33 2.37
N ILE A 182 3.53 21.68 1.30
CA ILE A 182 3.85 22.33 0.03
C ILE A 182 2.53 22.68 -0.69
N PRO A 183 2.21 23.97 -0.92
CA PRO A 183 0.91 24.39 -1.46
C PRO A 183 0.58 23.76 -2.82
N GLN A 184 1.59 23.59 -3.68
CA GLN A 184 1.47 22.98 -5.00
C GLN A 184 1.03 21.53 -4.90
N VAL A 185 1.68 20.75 -4.01
CA VAL A 185 1.33 19.35 -3.76
C VAL A 185 -0.06 19.25 -3.14
N SER A 186 -0.40 20.10 -2.17
CA SER A 186 -1.73 20.09 -1.56
C SER A 186 -2.84 20.35 -2.58
N LYS A 187 -2.64 21.29 -3.52
CA LYS A 187 -3.55 21.56 -4.63
C LYS A 187 -3.65 20.39 -5.60
N MET A 188 -2.53 19.75 -5.94
CA MET A 188 -2.53 18.53 -6.74
C MET A 188 -3.30 17.42 -6.03
N MET A 189 -3.10 17.25 -4.73
CA MET A 189 -3.72 16.20 -3.92
C MET A 189 -5.15 16.55 -3.47
N ALA A 190 -5.79 17.50 -4.15
CA ALA A 190 -7.19 17.78 -3.96
C ALA A 190 -8.04 16.59 -4.46
N PRO A 191 -9.04 16.16 -3.68
CA PRO A 191 -10.00 15.15 -4.11
C PRO A 191 -10.62 15.42 -5.49
N VAL A 192 -10.39 14.53 -6.46
CA VAL A 192 -11.09 14.53 -7.76
C VAL A 192 -12.06 13.36 -7.89
N SER A 193 -13.12 13.55 -8.65
CA SER A 193 -13.98 12.46 -9.11
C SER A 193 -13.49 12.00 -10.48
N VAL A 194 -13.44 10.69 -10.72
CA VAL A 194 -13.14 10.15 -12.05
C VAL A 194 -14.47 10.03 -12.80
N LYS A 195 -14.54 10.57 -14.03
CA LYS A 195 -15.75 10.47 -14.85
C LYS A 195 -16.12 9.00 -15.01
N LYS A 196 -17.41 8.68 -14.87
CA LYS A 196 -17.93 7.37 -15.24
C LYS A 196 -17.67 7.21 -16.76
N LEU A 197 -17.10 6.08 -17.16
CA LEU A 197 -17.15 5.70 -18.56
C LEU A 197 -18.63 5.49 -18.87
N ASN A 198 -19.21 6.37 -19.69
CA ASN A 198 -20.46 6.05 -20.35
C ASN A 198 -20.17 4.92 -21.36
N SER A 199 -21.21 4.19 -21.76
CA SER A 199 -21.15 2.97 -22.58
C SER A 199 -20.11 3.02 -23.72
N MET A 200 -19.65 1.84 -24.16
CA MET A 200 -18.66 1.67 -25.24
C MET A 200 -18.92 2.49 -26.52
N SER A 201 -20.15 3.02 -26.73
CA SER A 201 -20.49 4.00 -27.76
C SER A 201 -19.57 5.23 -27.74
N ASP A 202 -19.34 5.84 -26.58
CA ASP A 202 -18.68 7.15 -26.48
C ASP A 202 -17.15 7.06 -26.62
N ALA A 203 -16.61 5.84 -26.46
CA ALA A 203 -15.17 5.57 -26.58
C ALA A 203 -14.73 5.30 -28.02
N PHE A 204 -15.62 4.81 -28.87
CA PHE A 204 -15.33 4.45 -30.27
C PHE A 204 -16.00 5.38 -31.29
N TYR A 205 -17.14 5.98 -30.93
CA TYR A 205 -17.86 6.95 -31.74
C TYR A 205 -18.12 8.23 -30.93
N PRO A 206 -17.22 9.22 -30.97
CA PRO A 206 -17.57 10.54 -30.47
C PRO A 206 -18.80 11.02 -31.26
N SER A 207 -19.91 11.28 -30.58
CA SER A 207 -21.13 11.74 -31.24
C SER A 207 -20.82 12.98 -32.08
N VAL A 208 -21.00 12.86 -33.39
CA VAL A 208 -20.87 13.96 -34.36
C VAL A 208 -21.96 15.03 -34.16
N ALA A 209 -22.88 14.81 -33.21
CA ALA A 209 -24.09 15.60 -32.97
C ALA A 209 -23.87 16.97 -32.30
N ASP A 210 -22.66 17.30 -31.82
CA ASP A 210 -22.40 18.58 -31.13
C ASP A 210 -21.66 19.61 -32.02
N LYS A 211 -21.79 19.49 -33.34
CA LYS A 211 -21.23 20.46 -34.32
C LYS A 211 -22.33 21.03 -35.22
N GLU A 212 -23.33 21.67 -34.62
CA GLU A 212 -24.15 22.68 -35.29
C GLU A 212 -24.34 23.89 -34.36
#